data_AF-A0A7X5UCM6-F1
#
_entry.id   AF-A0A7X5UCM6-F1
#
_cell.length_a   1.000
_cell.length_b   1.000
_cell.length_c   1.000
_cell.angle_alpha   90.00
_cell.angle_beta   90.00
_cell.angle_gamma   90.00
#
_symmetry.space_group_name_H-M   'P 1'
#
loop_
_entity.id
_entity.type
_entity.pdbx_description
1 polymer ?
#
loop_
_entity_poly.entity_id
_entity_poly.type
_entity_poly.pdbx_seq_one_letter_code
_entity_poly.pdbx_strand_id
1 'polypeptide(L)'
;MIEISFGKLLLLALVALIVLGPERLPHAARTAGALLRRVRNGWDSVRSEVEREIQAEEIRRTIRETAESARAAHDSVRDDLRATGADMRQTGERVRETFTDTQPAAPAVQAETTAIASDTPPAPRNEPHDRS
;
A
#
# COMPACT_ATOMS: atom_id res chain seq x y z
N MET A 1 -1.97 0.09 -9.08
CA MET A 1 -2.62 0.56 -10.33
C MET A 1 -3.07 1.99 -10.12
N ILE A 2 -2.58 2.93 -10.94
CA ILE A 2 -3.00 4.33 -10.88
C ILE A 2 -4.27 4.45 -11.73
N GLU A 3 -5.42 4.50 -11.08
CA GLU A 3 -6.72 4.63 -11.72
C GLU A 3 -6.92 6.06 -12.25
N ILE A 4 -6.46 6.31 -13.48
CA ILE A 4 -6.67 7.57 -14.20
C ILE A 4 -8.14 7.66 -14.60
N SER A 5 -8.91 8.36 -13.78
CA SER A 5 -10.31 8.70 -14.08
C SER A 5 -10.41 10.18 -14.40
N PHE A 6 -11.28 10.54 -15.34
CA PHE A 6 -11.50 11.94 -15.75
C PHE A 6 -11.76 12.86 -14.55
N GLY A 7 -12.55 12.40 -13.57
CA GLY A 7 -12.81 13.17 -12.34
C GLY A 7 -11.56 13.45 -11.51
N LYS A 8 -10.62 12.49 -11.43
CA LYS A 8 -9.34 12.68 -10.72
C LYS A 8 -8.43 13.66 -11.46
N LEU A 9 -8.41 13.64 -12.80
CA LEU A 9 -7.67 14.62 -13.59
C LEU A 9 -8.20 16.04 -13.39
N LEU A 10 -9.53 16.19 -13.34
CA LEU A 10 -10.16 17.49 -13.13
C LEU A 10 -9.88 18.06 -11.72
N LEU A 11 -9.94 17.20 -10.70
CA LEU A 11 -9.54 17.54 -9.34
C LEU A 11 -8.07 17.94 -9.25
N LEU A 12 -7.18 17.17 -9.89
CA LEU A 12 -5.75 17.47 -9.92
C LEU A 12 -5.47 18.80 -10.62
N ALA A 13 -6.14 19.07 -11.75
CA ALA A 13 -6.05 20.34 -12.45
C ALA A 13 -6.48 21.49 -11.53
N LEU A 14 -7.61 21.35 -10.84
CA LEU A 14 -8.09 22.39 -9.91
C LEU A 14 -7.09 22.67 -8.78
N VAL A 15 -6.54 21.62 -8.15
CA VAL A 15 -5.52 21.76 -7.10
C VAL A 15 -4.27 22.46 -7.65
N ALA A 16 -3.82 22.06 -8.84
CA ALA A 16 -2.68 22.68 -9.48
C ALA A 16 -2.94 24.16 -9.85
N LEU A 17 -4.16 24.52 -10.25
CA LEU A 17 -4.55 25.92 -10.46
C LEU A 17 -4.45 26.75 -9.18
N ILE A 18 -4.88 26.19 -8.04
CA ILE A 18 -4.86 26.90 -6.76
C ILE A 18 -3.42 27.05 -6.24
N VAL A 19 -2.63 25.99 -6.28
CA VAL A 19 -1.28 25.96 -5.71
C VAL A 19 -0.28 26.72 -6.57
N LEU A 20 -0.31 26.47 -7.88
CA LEU A 20 0.65 27.03 -8.82
C LEU A 20 0.17 28.36 -9.41
N GLY A 21 -1.15 28.57 -9.43
CA GLY A 21 -1.81 29.70 -10.08
C GLY A 21 -2.20 29.38 -11.53
N PRO A 22 -3.34 29.93 -12.03
CA PRO A 22 -3.83 29.71 -13.38
C PRO A 22 -2.86 30.18 -14.48
N GLU A 23 -1.98 31.14 -14.17
CA GLU A 23 -1.02 31.69 -15.12
C GLU A 23 0.27 30.85 -15.24
N ARG A 24 0.66 30.14 -14.16
CA ARG A 24 1.95 29.44 -14.10
C ARG A 24 1.83 27.96 -14.48
N LEU A 25 0.65 27.35 -14.28
CA LEU A 25 0.34 26.00 -14.75
C LEU A 25 0.52 25.80 -16.26
N PRO A 26 -0.02 26.66 -17.15
CA PRO A 26 0.17 26.52 -18.59
C PRO A 26 1.64 26.72 -18.98
N HIS A 27 2.38 27.56 -18.26
CA HIS A 27 3.81 27.73 -18.48
C HIS A 27 4.60 26.45 -18.12
N ALA A 28 4.32 25.85 -16.95
CA ALA A 28 4.94 24.59 -16.53
C ALA A 28 4.60 23.42 -17.47
N ALA A 29 3.34 23.32 -17.91
CA ALA A 29 2.90 22.30 -18.86
C ALA A 29 3.59 22.44 -20.22
N ARG A 30 3.80 23.68 -20.70
CA ARG A 30 4.55 23.94 -21.94
C ARG A 30 6.02 23.52 -21.82
N THR A 31 6.66 23.81 -20.69
CA THR A 31 8.07 23.42 -20.46
C THR A 31 8.21 21.91 -20.33
N ALA A 32 7.37 21.27 -19.51
CA ALA A 32 7.34 19.81 -19.37
C ALA A 32 7.00 19.12 -20.70
N GLY A 33 6.04 19.68 -21.46
CA GLY A 33 5.67 19.19 -22.79
C GLY A 33 6.80 19.32 -23.81
N ALA A 34 7.57 20.41 -23.77
CA ALA A 34 8.73 20.60 -24.64
C ALA A 34 9.84 19.58 -24.34
N LEU A 35 10.08 19.26 -23.07
CA LEU A 35 11.02 18.22 -22.65
C LEU A 35 10.53 16.82 -23.08
N LEU A 36 9.25 16.51 -22.80
CA LEU A 36 8.66 15.24 -23.18
C LEU A 36 8.65 15.04 -24.70
N ARG A 37 8.43 16.10 -25.48
CA ARG A 37 8.51 16.07 -26.95
C ARG A 37 9.91 15.72 -27.43
N ARG A 38 10.96 16.26 -26.80
CA ARG A 38 12.35 15.92 -27.14
C ARG A 38 12.63 14.45 -26.85
N VAL A 39 12.18 13.93 -25.70
CA VAL A 39 12.30 12.52 -25.34
C VAL A 39 11.56 11.65 -26.35
N ARG A 40 10.30 11.95 -26.65
CA ARG A 40 9.50 11.18 -27.62
C ARG A 40 10.16 11.12 -29.00
N ASN A 41 10.64 12.25 -29.51
CA ASN A 41 11.32 12.31 -30.80
C ASN A 41 12.62 11.48 -30.81
N GLY A 42 13.37 11.48 -29.69
CA GLY A 42 14.56 10.64 -29.54
C GLY A 42 14.24 9.14 -29.49
N TRP A 43 13.07 8.76 -28.97
CA TRP A 43 12.64 7.36 -28.96
C TRP A 43 12.23 6.89 -30.36
N ASP A 44 11.60 7.75 -31.14
CA ASP A 44 11.22 7.45 -32.52
C ASP A 44 12.45 7.30 -33.43
N SER A 45 13.48 8.14 -33.25
CA SER A 45 14.75 8.02 -34.01
C SER A 45 15.52 6.75 -33.63
N VAL A 46 15.66 6.46 -32.33
CA VAL A 46 16.28 5.21 -31.85
C VAL A 46 15.52 4.01 -32.38
N ARG A 47 14.19 4.02 -32.36
CA ARG A 47 13.38 2.93 -32.94
C ARG A 47 13.65 2.75 -34.45
N SER A 48 13.76 3.85 -35.19
CA SER A 48 14.00 3.82 -36.64
C SER A 48 15.40 3.37 -37.03
N GLU A 49 16.41 3.66 -36.19
CA GLU A 49 17.79 3.21 -36.34
C GLU A 49 17.96 1.75 -35.87
N VAL A 50 17.25 1.36 -34.82
CA VAL A 50 17.20 -0.02 -34.29
C VAL A 50 16.59 -1.00 -35.29
N GLU A 51 15.56 -0.60 -36.04
CA GLU A 51 14.92 -1.45 -37.08
C GLU A 51 15.83 -1.68 -38.30
N ARG A 52 16.86 -0.86 -38.50
CA ARG A 52 17.72 -0.92 -39.71
C ARG A 52 19.05 -1.64 -39.52
N GLU A 53 19.60 -1.74 -38.30
CA GLU A 53 20.95 -2.27 -38.10
C GLU A 53 21.08 -3.38 -37.02
N ILE A 54 20.13 -3.58 -36.11
CA ILE A 54 20.35 -4.47 -34.94
C ILE A 54 19.23 -5.52 -34.78
N GLN A 55 19.65 -6.79 -34.75
CA GLN A 55 18.82 -7.92 -34.31
C GLN A 55 18.18 -7.59 -32.96
N ALA A 56 16.84 -7.49 -32.92
CA ALA A 56 16.06 -7.18 -31.71
C ALA A 56 16.24 -8.16 -30.53
N GLU A 57 17.08 -9.20 -30.68
CA GLU A 57 17.38 -10.22 -29.68
C GLU A 57 18.22 -9.69 -28.51
N GLU A 58 19.23 -8.85 -28.76
CA GLU A 58 20.27 -8.53 -27.76
C GLU A 58 19.80 -7.54 -26.69
N ILE A 59 19.08 -6.47 -27.07
CA ILE A 59 18.47 -5.56 -26.10
C ILE A 59 17.30 -6.23 -25.36
N ARG A 60 16.54 -7.11 -26.03
CA ARG A 60 15.51 -7.93 -25.37
C ARG A 60 16.13 -8.88 -24.35
N ARG A 61 17.32 -9.43 -24.63
CA ARG A 61 18.10 -10.25 -23.70
C ARG A 61 18.48 -9.44 -22.47
N THR A 62 19.10 -8.27 -22.64
CA THR A 62 19.54 -7.41 -21.52
C THR A 62 18.36 -6.92 -20.66
N ILE A 63 17.24 -6.53 -21.28
CA ILE A 63 16.03 -6.13 -20.55
C ILE A 63 15.45 -7.31 -19.77
N ARG A 64 15.39 -8.51 -20.36
CA ARG A 64 14.91 -9.72 -19.67
C ARG A 64 15.83 -10.11 -18.52
N GLU A 65 17.14 -10.14 -18.73
CA GLU A 65 18.12 -10.45 -17.68
C GLU A 65 18.06 -9.44 -16.53
N THR A 66 17.90 -8.15 -16.83
CA THR A 66 17.74 -7.11 -15.81
C THR A 66 16.42 -7.28 -15.05
N ALA A 67 15.32 -7.59 -15.75
CA ALA A 67 14.01 -7.82 -15.13
C ALA A 67 13.99 -9.09 -14.27
N GLU A 68 14.66 -10.16 -14.71
CA GLU A 68 14.81 -11.41 -13.96
C GLU A 68 15.68 -11.20 -12.72
N SER A 69 16.80 -10.49 -12.85
CA SER A 69 17.67 -10.13 -11.73
C SER A 69 16.93 -9.30 -10.67
N ALA A 70 16.12 -8.32 -11.11
CA ALA A 70 15.30 -7.51 -10.22
C ALA A 70 14.22 -8.33 -9.49
N ARG A 71 13.59 -9.29 -10.17
CA ARG A 71 12.62 -10.21 -9.56
C ARG A 71 13.28 -11.15 -8.54
N ALA A 72 14.40 -11.76 -8.91
CA ALA A 72 15.16 -12.64 -8.03
C ALA A 72 15.60 -11.92 -6.75
N ALA A 73 16.09 -10.68 -6.87
CA ALA A 73 16.45 -9.86 -5.70
C ALA A 73 15.24 -9.52 -4.82
N HIS A 74 14.07 -9.27 -5.44
CA HIS A 74 12.85 -9.01 -4.68
C HIS A 74 12.35 -10.26 -3.93
N ASP A 75 12.42 -11.42 -4.58
CA ASP A 75 12.00 -12.70 -3.97
C ASP A 75 12.97 -13.14 -2.86
N SER A 76 14.27 -12.97 -3.03
CA SER A 76 15.25 -13.28 -1.97
C SER A 76 15.04 -12.42 -0.73
N VAL A 77 14.83 -11.11 -0.91
CA VAL A 77 14.52 -10.20 0.21
C VAL A 77 13.24 -10.62 0.93
N ARG A 78 12.22 -11.07 0.19
CA ARG A 78 10.96 -11.52 0.77
C ARG A 78 11.14 -12.80 1.59
N ASP A 79 11.95 -13.73 1.12
CA ASP A 79 12.20 -14.99 1.80
C ASP A 79 13.10 -14.80 3.03
N ASP A 80 14.11 -13.92 2.96
CA ASP A 80 14.91 -13.51 4.12
C ASP A 80 14.03 -12.89 5.21
N LEU A 81 13.09 -12.01 4.83
CA LEU A 81 12.12 -11.43 5.77
C LEU A 81 11.23 -12.48 6.43
N ARG A 82 10.77 -13.50 5.68
CA ARG A 82 9.96 -14.59 6.22
C ARG A 82 10.74 -15.49 7.17
N ALA A 83 11.96 -15.86 6.81
CA ALA A 83 12.84 -16.68 7.64
C ALA A 83 13.15 -15.96 8.95
N THR A 84 13.55 -14.69 8.87
CA THR A 84 13.78 -13.85 10.06
C THR A 84 12.54 -13.76 10.95
N GLY A 85 11.36 -13.60 10.36
CA GLY A 85 10.10 -13.57 11.11
C GLY A 85 9.77 -14.89 11.82
N ALA A 86 10.10 -16.04 11.22
CA ALA A 86 9.92 -17.35 11.82
C ALA A 86 10.89 -17.57 12.99
N ASP A 87 12.17 -17.22 12.82
CA ASP A 87 13.19 -17.35 13.86
C ASP A 87 12.89 -16.45 15.07
N MET A 88 12.40 -15.24 14.82
CA MET A 88 11.97 -14.33 15.90
C MET A 88 10.77 -14.88 16.68
N ARG A 89 9.78 -15.49 16.00
CA ARG A 89 8.64 -16.13 16.69
C ARG A 89 9.09 -17.29 17.54
N GLN A 90 9.94 -18.17 17.00
CA GLN A 90 10.46 -19.32 17.72
C GLN A 90 11.35 -18.91 18.90
N THR A 91 12.14 -17.86 18.74
CA THR A 91 12.94 -17.29 19.83
C THR A 91 12.03 -16.69 20.91
N GLY A 92 10.99 -15.96 20.52
CA GLY A 92 9.98 -15.43 21.45
C GLY A 92 9.26 -16.55 22.23
N GLU A 93 8.93 -17.66 21.59
CA GLU A 93 8.33 -18.84 22.23
C GLU A 93 9.30 -19.51 23.22
N ARG A 94 10.55 -19.76 22.83
CA ARG A 94 11.57 -20.32 23.74
C ARG A 94 11.82 -19.44 24.95
N VAL A 95 11.91 -18.13 24.73
CA VAL A 95 12.08 -17.15 25.81
C VAL A 95 10.87 -17.18 26.74
N ARG A 96 9.65 -17.22 26.19
CA ARG A 96 8.40 -17.34 26.97
C ARG A 96 8.32 -18.65 27.75
N GLU A 97 8.72 -19.77 27.18
CA GLU A 97 8.79 -21.08 27.87
C GLU A 97 9.81 -21.04 29.01
N THR A 98 10.99 -20.47 28.77
CA THR A 98 12.04 -20.32 29.79
C THR A 98 11.58 -19.43 30.97
N PHE A 99 10.79 -18.39 30.68
CA PHE A 99 10.17 -17.55 31.71
C PHE A 99 8.96 -18.19 32.40
N THR A 100 8.26 -19.12 31.72
CA THR A 100 7.11 -19.84 32.30
C THR A 100 7.57 -20.96 33.25
N ASP A 101 8.73 -21.58 33.00
CA ASP A 101 9.30 -22.63 33.86
C ASP A 101 9.97 -22.09 35.14
N THR A 102 10.20 -20.77 35.23
CA THR A 102 10.76 -20.10 36.43
C THR A 102 9.66 -19.36 37.21
N GLN A 103 8.56 -20.04 37.54
CA GLN A 103 7.59 -19.55 38.54
C GLN A 103 7.59 -20.48 39.78
N PRO A 104 8.20 -20.08 40.91
CA PRO A 104 7.96 -20.74 42.19
C PRO A 104 6.50 -20.53 42.61
N ALA A 105 5.80 -21.62 42.92
CA ALA A 105 4.48 -21.67 43.58
C ALA A 105 4.47 -20.74 44.83
N ALA A 106 3.43 -20.00 45.22
CA ALA A 106 1.99 -20.26 45.43
C ALA A 106 1.37 -18.94 46.02
N PRO A 107 0.07 -18.81 46.39
CA PRO A 107 -1.11 -19.66 46.21
C PRO A 107 -2.32 -18.93 45.57
N ALA A 108 -3.36 -19.71 45.29
CA ALA A 108 -4.65 -19.29 44.77
C ALA A 108 -5.33 -18.16 45.58
N VAL A 109 -5.88 -17.17 44.86
CA VAL A 109 -7.07 -16.42 45.28
C VAL A 109 -8.05 -16.42 44.11
N GLN A 110 -8.62 -17.59 43.83
CA GLN A 110 -9.93 -17.69 43.20
C GLN A 110 -10.94 -17.86 44.34
N ALA A 111 -11.65 -16.78 44.66
CA ALA A 111 -12.91 -16.78 45.38
C ALA A 111 -13.64 -15.52 44.88
N GLU A 112 -14.55 -15.66 43.93
CA GLU A 112 -15.99 -15.78 44.20
C GLU A 112 -16.65 -14.47 44.64
N THR A 113 -17.77 -14.18 43.98
CA THR A 113 -18.95 -13.52 44.55
C THR A 113 -19.00 -12.00 44.53
N THR A 114 -19.78 -11.47 43.57
CA THR A 114 -21.02 -10.67 43.78
C THR A 114 -21.23 -9.80 42.53
N ALA A 115 -22.03 -10.21 41.54
CA ALA A 115 -23.50 -10.11 41.55
C ALA A 115 -24.02 -8.72 41.96
N ILE A 116 -23.99 -7.75 41.04
CA ILE A 116 -24.88 -6.58 41.07
C ILE A 116 -25.28 -6.34 39.60
N ALA A 117 -26.37 -6.95 39.11
CA ALA A 117 -27.74 -6.44 39.23
C ALA A 117 -27.82 -4.98 38.73
N SER A 118 -28.22 -4.71 37.50
CA SER A 118 -29.62 -4.63 37.04
C SER A 118 -29.93 -3.18 36.65
N ASP A 119 -30.70 -3.07 35.57
CA ASP A 119 -31.70 -2.01 35.33
C ASP A 119 -31.27 -0.74 34.55
N THR A 120 -31.71 -0.65 33.29
CA THR A 120 -32.26 0.59 32.69
C THR A 120 -33.15 0.20 31.49
N PRO A 121 -34.49 0.39 31.54
CA PRO A 121 -35.45 -0.03 30.51
C PRO A 121 -35.56 0.92 29.29
N PRO A 122 -35.95 0.46 28.09
CA PRO A 122 -36.51 1.33 27.05
C PRO A 122 -38.03 1.46 27.24
N ALA A 123 -38.51 2.70 27.40
CA ALA A 123 -39.94 3.00 27.51
C ALA A 123 -40.63 2.90 26.13
N PRO A 124 -41.71 2.11 25.96
CA PRO A 124 -42.67 2.29 24.88
C PRO A 124 -43.81 3.19 25.38
N ARG A 125 -44.10 4.28 24.66
CA ARG A 125 -45.32 5.07 24.91
C ARG A 125 -46.25 4.94 23.72
N ASN A 126 -47.29 4.14 23.96
CA ASN A 126 -48.38 3.73 23.07
C ASN A 126 -49.15 4.92 22.47
N GLU A 127 -49.54 4.77 21.19
CA GLU A 127 -50.78 5.34 20.66
C GLU A 127 -52.00 4.75 21.40
N PRO A 128 -53.08 5.54 21.56
CA PRO A 128 -54.40 5.05 21.17
C PRO A 128 -55.16 6.12 20.36
N HIS A 129 -55.62 5.79 19.15
CA HIS A 129 -56.96 5.27 18.85
C HIS A 129 -58.07 6.35 18.86
N ASP A 130 -58.54 6.65 17.64
CA ASP A 130 -59.96 6.66 17.24
C ASP A 130 -60.77 7.98 17.22
N ARG A 131 -61.62 8.00 16.17
CA ARG A 131 -62.87 8.75 15.93
C ARG A 131 -62.83 10.25 15.60
N SER A 132 -63.11 10.52 14.32
CA SER A 132 -64.37 11.14 13.81
C SER A 132 -64.13 12.02 12.59
#